data_AF-A0A183Q4G3-F1
#
_entry.id   AF-A0A183Q4G3-F1
#
_cell.length_a   1.000
_cell.length_b   1.000
_cell.length_c   1.000
_cell.angle_alpha   90.00
_cell.angle_beta   90.00
_cell.angle_gamma   90.00
#
_symmetry.space_group_name_H-M   'P 1'
#
loop_
_entity.id
_entity.type
_entity.pdbx_description
1 polymer ?
#
loop_
_entity_poly.entity_id
_entity_poly.type
_entity_poly.pdbx_seq_one_letter_code
_entity_poly.pdbx_strand_id
1 'polypeptide(L)' 'MTREDFLKEARIMRAAQHPKLVRLYAVCTEDPIYIVTELMCNGSLLQYLRDGPGKNLLINQLVDMMAQVIFYIF' A
#
# COMPACT_ATOMS: atom_id res chain seq x y z
N MET A 1 12.31 18.46 1.21
CA MET A 1 10.86 18.29 1.03
C MET A 1 10.18 19.17 2.06
N THR A 2 9.34 20.11 1.63
CA THR A 2 8.62 20.99 2.55
C THR A 2 7.35 20.30 3.07
N ARG A 3 6.78 20.80 4.18
CA ARG A 3 5.47 20.34 4.68
C ARG A 3 4.37 20.50 3.62
N GLU A 4 4.49 21.53 2.78
CA GLU A 4 3.56 21.82 1.69
C GLU A 4 3.66 20.79 0.57
N ASP A 5 4.87 20.37 0.19
CA ASP A 5 5.08 19.30 -0.80
C ASP A 5 4.46 17.98 -0.32
N PHE A 6 4.66 17.63 0.96
CA PHE A 6 4.07 16.43 1.56
C PHE A 6 2.54 16.47 1.52
N LEU A 7 1.94 17.61 1.89
CA LEU A 7 0.49 17.78 1.85
C LEU A 7 -0.06 17.72 0.43
N LYS A 8 0.69 18.22 -0.56
CA LYS A 8 0.33 18.15 -1.97
C LYS A 8 0.33 16.70 -2.45
N GLU A 9 1.35 15.92 -2.15
CA GLU A 9 1.42 14.49 -2.47
C GLU A 9 0.34 13.69 -1.74
N ALA A 10 0.12 13.93 -0.45
CA ALA A 10 -0.91 13.28 0.34
C ALA A 10 -2.32 13.53 -0.23
N ARG A 11 -2.59 14.73 -0.76
CA ARG A 11 -3.86 15.02 -1.46
C ARG A 11 -4.02 14.18 -2.74
N ILE A 12 -2.96 14.03 -3.52
CA ILE A 12 -2.96 13.18 -4.73
C ILE A 12 -3.19 11.71 -4.33
N MET A 13 -2.45 11.21 -3.34
CA MET A 13 -2.60 9.84 -2.82
C MET A 13 -4.01 9.57 -2.28
N ARG A 14 -4.62 10.53 -1.56
CA ARG A 14 -5.99 10.40 -1.04
C ARG A 14 -7.03 10.39 -2.16
N ALA A 15 -6.80 11.10 -3.26
CA ALA A 15 -7.69 11.12 -4.41
C ALA A 15 -7.63 9.82 -5.24
N ALA A 16 -6.51 9.10 -5.19
CA ALA A 16 -6.35 7.81 -5.86
C ALA A 16 -7.20 6.74 -5.15
N GLN A 17 -8.36 6.40 -5.74
CA GLN A 17 -9.26 5.39 -5.18
C GLN A 17 -9.32 4.16 -6.07
N HIS A 18 -8.73 3.07 -5.60
CA HIS A 18 -8.82 1.79 -6.28
C HIS A 18 -8.78 0.61 -5.29
N PRO A 19 -9.56 -0.47 -5.50
CA PRO A 19 -9.54 -1.67 -4.65
C PRO A 19 -8.18 -2.36 -4.48
N LYS A 20 -7.17 -2.06 -5.30
CA LYS A 20 -5.80 -2.62 -5.20
C LYS A 20 -4.75 -1.62 -4.73
N LEU A 21 -5.15 -0.40 -4.39
CA LEU A 21 -4.26 0.60 -3.80
C LEU A 21 -4.62 0.78 -2.32
N VAL A 22 -3.59 0.82 -1.48
CA VAL A 22 -3.76 1.09 -0.05
C VAL A 22 -4.35 2.49 0.11
N ARG A 23 -5.54 2.56 0.69
CA ARG A 23 -6.26 3.82 0.88
C ARG A 23 -5.64 4.64 1.99
N LEU A 24 -5.31 5.89 1.66
CA LEU A 24 -4.94 6.92 2.62
C LEU A 24 -6.21 7.57 3.20
N TYR A 25 -6.43 7.43 4.51
CA TYR A 25 -7.56 8.06 5.21
C TYR A 25 -7.24 9.49 5.65
N ALA A 26 -6.09 9.68 6.31
CA ALA A 26 -5.71 10.97 6.87
C ALA A 26 -4.19 11.10 7.04
N VAL A 27 -3.75 12.33 7.24
CA VAL A 27 -2.39 12.68 7.65
C VAL A 27 -2.50 13.60 8.86
N CYS A 28 -1.74 13.32 9.92
CA CYS A 28 -1.53 14.26 11.01
C CYS A 28 -0.20 14.98 10.76
N THR A 29 -0.24 16.31 10.65
CA THR A 29 0.94 17.13 10.33
C THR A 29 1.65 17.72 11.54
N GLU A 30 1.16 17.43 12.74
CA GLU A 30 1.89 17.72 13.97
C GLU A 30 3.10 16.78 14.06
N ASP A 31 4.23 17.26 14.58
CA ASP A 31 5.43 16.46 14.67
C ASP A 31 5.34 15.48 15.85
N PRO A 32 5.50 14.15 15.64
CA PRO A 32 5.89 13.50 14.39
C PRO A 32 4.72 13.29 13.41
N ILE A 33 4.98 13.45 12.11
CA ILE A 33 3.97 13.25 11.07
C ILE A 33 3.42 11.82 11.10
N TYR A 34 2.10 11.67 11.12
CA TYR A 34 1.42 10.37 11.03
C TYR A 34 0.67 10.21 9.72
N ILE A 35 0.70 8.98 9.18
CA ILE A 35 -0.04 8.58 7.98
C ILE A 35 -1.04 7.50 8.40
N VAL A 36 -2.32 7.78 8.22
CA VAL A 36 -3.40 6.87 8.59
C VAL A 36 -3.92 6.19 7.32
N THR A 37 -3.72 4.88 7.22
CA THR A 37 -4.15 4.06 6.07
C THR A 37 -5.09 2.95 6.49
N GLU A 38 -5.64 2.22 5.52
CA GLU A 38 -6.28 0.94 5.82
C GLU A 38 -5.31 -0.08 6.42
N LEU A 39 -5.85 -1.00 7.23
CA LEU A 39 -5.09 -2.06 7.86
C LEU A 39 -5.05 -3.30 6.95
N MET A 40 -3.84 -3.63 6.48
CA MET A 40 -3.59 -4.87 5.75
C MET A 40 -3.32 -6.01 6.74
N CYS A 41 -4.31 -6.88 6.97
CA CYS A 41 -4.27 -7.92 8.00
C CYS A 41 -3.10 -8.92 7.85
N ASN A 42 -2.58 -9.10 6.63
CA ASN A 42 -1.48 -10.02 6.33
C ASN A 42 -0.10 -9.33 6.29
N GLY A 43 -0.03 -8.03 6.63
CA GLY A 43 1.20 -7.26 6.60
C GLY A 43 1.75 -7.03 5.18
N SER A 44 3.08 -6.95 5.06
CA SER A 44 3.74 -6.73 3.77
C SER A 44 3.79 -8.02 2.94
N LEU A 45 3.69 -7.88 1.62
CA LEU A 45 3.81 -9.02 0.69
C LEU A 45 5.15 -9.75 0.87
N LEU A 46 6.23 -9.02 1.15
CA LEU A 46 7.55 -9.61 1.40
C LEU A 46 7.53 -10.54 2.61
N GLN A 47 6.99 -10.07 3.75
CA GLN A 47 6.90 -10.88 4.97
C GLN A 47 5.97 -12.08 4.74
N TYR A 48 4.85 -11.85 4.07
CA TYR A 48 3.87 -12.88 3.77
C TYR A 48 4.48 -14.03 2.93
N LEU A 49 5.31 -13.70 1.93
CA LEU A 49 5.98 -14.68 1.07
C LEU A 49 7.17 -15.36 1.76
N ARG A 50 7.96 -14.61 2.54
CA ARG A 50 9.21 -15.13 3.13
C ARG A 50 9.02 -15.88 4.43
N ASP A 51 8.08 -15.48 5.26
CA ASP A 51 7.92 -15.98 6.63
C ASP A 51 6.48 -16.37 6.96
N GLY A 52 5.52 -15.97 6.13
CA GLY A 52 4.11 -16.24 6.34
C GLY A 52 3.56 -17.45 5.57
N PRO A 53 2.22 -17.54 5.46
CA PRO A 53 1.53 -18.60 4.72
C PRO A 53 1.88 -18.65 3.22
N GLY A 54 2.47 -17.57 2.69
CA GLY A 54 2.86 -17.44 1.28
C GLY A 54 3.89 -18.47 0.80
N LYS A 55 4.62 -19.13 1.72
CA LYS A 55 5.58 -20.19 1.39
C LYS A 55 4.97 -21.38 0.65
N ASN A 56 3.69 -21.65 0.90
CA ASN A 56 3.00 -22.82 0.36
C ASN A 56 2.18 -22.49 -0.90
N LEU A 57 2.32 -21.27 -1.43
CA LEU A 57 1.61 -20.87 -2.63
C LEU A 57 2.17 -21.53 -3.88
N LEU A 58 1.26 -21.89 -4.78
CA LEU A 58 1.59 -22.39 -6.10
C LEU A 58 1.90 -21.23 -7.06
N ILE A 59 2.60 -21.53 -8.15
CA ILE A 59 3.05 -20.52 -9.12
C ILE A 59 1.89 -19.72 -9.72
N ASN A 60 0.74 -20.34 -9.95
CA ASN A 60 -0.46 -19.66 -10.46
C ASN A 60 -0.98 -18.59 -9.49
N GLN A 61 -0.88 -18.81 -8.18
CA GLN A 61 -1.27 -17.83 -7.16
C GLN A 61 -0.28 -16.67 -7.12
N LEU A 62 1.01 -16.94 -7.28
CA LEU A 62 2.04 -15.90 -7.37
C LEU A 62 1.87 -15.03 -8.63
N VAL A 63 1.53 -15.65 -9.77
CA VAL A 63 1.22 -14.95 -11.02
C VAL A 63 -0.03 -14.08 -10.86
N ASP A 64 -1.07 -14.58 -10.18
CA ASP A 64 -2.26 -13.78 -9.89
C ASP A 64 -1.94 -12.57 -8.99
N MET A 65 -1.15 -12.75 -7.93
CA MET A 65 -0.67 -11.64 -7.11
C MET A 65 0.14 -10.63 -7.91
N MET A 66 1.00 -11.10 -8.82
CA MET A 66 1.77 -10.24 -9.72
C MET A 66 0.85 -9.44 -10.64
N ALA A 67 -0.16 -10.07 -11.24
CA ALA A 67 -1.15 -9.40 -12.08
C ALA A 67 -1.88 -8.29 -11.31
N GLN A 68 -2.31 -8.57 -10.08
CA GLN A 68 -2.98 -7.59 -9.23
C GLN A 68 -2.13 -6.33 -8.94
N VAL A 69 -0.79 -6.47 -8.90
CA VAL A 69 0.14 -5.34 -8.69
C VAL A 69 0.45 -4.61 -10.00
N ILE A 70 0.73 -5.35 -11.09
CA ILE A 70 1.19 -4.77 -12.37
C ILE A 70 0.11 -3.93 -13.05
N PHE A 71 -1.14 -4.38 -13.05
CA PHE A 71 -2.23 -3.68 -13.73
C PHE A 71 -2.58 -2.32 -13.10
N TYR A 72 -1.83 -1.86 -12.09
CA TYR A 72 -2.04 -0.60 -11.40
C TYR A 72 -0.80 0.29 -11.22
N ILE A 73 0.35 -0.08 -11.80
CA ILE A 73 1.57 0.74 -11.81
C ILE A 73 1.71 1.57 -13.10
N PHE A 74 0.75 1.48 -14.04
CA PHE A 74 0.68 2.31 -15.26
C PHE A 74 -0.64 3.08 -15.35
#